data_AF-A0A225WQ89-F1
#
_entry.id   AF-A0A225WQ89-F1
#
_cell.length_a   1.000
_cell.length_b   1.000
_cell.length_c   1.000
_cell.angle_alpha   90.00
_cell.angle_beta   90.00
_cell.angle_gamma   90.00
#
_symmetry.space_group_name_H-M   'P 1'
#
loop_
_entity.id
_entity.type
_entity.pdbx_description
1 polymer ?
#
loop_
_entity_poly.entity_id
_entity_poly.type
_entity_poly.pdbx_seq_one_letter_code
_entity_poly.pdbx_strand_id
1 'polypeptide(L)'
;MRSIAVIAIVFLLQLSNTLARIESVQAERCPVLCSRELLRVCGSNGKTYDNECLFEVAKCKNPALWMRYKGICRKRVSRESLHLV
;
A
#
# COMPACT_ATOMS: atom_id res chain seq x y z
N MET A 1 -51.66 3.64 0.12
CA MET A 1 -51.00 4.95 0.01
C MET A 1 -49.85 5.14 1.00
N ARG A 2 -49.96 4.71 2.27
CA ARG A 2 -48.85 4.76 3.25
C ARG A 2 -47.66 3.84 2.93
N SER A 3 -47.91 2.68 2.32
CA SER A 3 -46.86 1.69 2.00
C SER A 3 -45.97 2.10 0.82
N ILE A 4 -46.48 2.87 -0.14
CA ILE A 4 -45.74 3.29 -1.34
C ILE A 4 -44.63 4.30 -0.96
N ALA A 5 -44.95 5.24 -0.07
CA ALA A 5 -43.99 6.20 0.46
C ALA A 5 -42.87 5.50 1.25
N VAL A 6 -43.20 4.48 2.04
CA VAL A 6 -42.22 3.70 2.82
C VAL A 6 -41.28 2.91 1.89
N ILE A 7 -41.82 2.27 0.84
CA ILE A 7 -41.01 1.53 -0.13
C ILE A 7 -40.05 2.49 -0.86
N ALA A 8 -40.52 3.66 -1.31
CA ALA A 8 -39.68 4.67 -1.96
C ALA A 8 -38.54 5.16 -1.07
N ILE A 9 -38.82 5.42 0.22
CA ILE A 9 -37.80 5.83 1.20
C ILE A 9 -36.76 4.73 1.43
N VAL A 10 -37.19 3.46 1.54
CA VAL A 10 -36.28 2.32 1.68
C VAL A 10 -35.37 2.19 0.45
N PHE A 11 -35.90 2.31 -0.77
CA PHE A 11 -35.12 2.25 -2.01
C PHE A 11 -34.09 3.38 -2.13
N LEU A 12 -34.44 4.61 -1.71
CA LEU A 12 -33.52 5.75 -1.69
C LEU A 12 -32.36 5.55 -0.71
N LEU A 13 -32.62 4.91 0.44
CA LEU A 13 -31.59 4.54 1.42
C LEU A 13 -30.71 3.36 0.97
N GLN A 14 -31.23 2.41 0.18
CA GLN A 14 -30.41 1.33 -0.39
C GLN A 14 -29.40 1.83 -1.44
N LEU A 15 -29.73 2.91 -2.16
CA LEU A 15 -28.83 3.53 -3.13
C LEU A 15 -27.68 4.28 -2.44
N SER A 16 -27.90 4.90 -1.28
CA SER A 16 -26.80 5.48 -0.49
C SER A 16 -25.92 4.40 0.16
N ASN A 17 -26.50 3.30 0.62
CA ASN A 17 -25.78 2.21 1.29
C ASN A 17 -24.94 1.34 0.33
N THR A 18 -25.21 1.41 -0.96
CA THR A 18 -24.39 0.79 -2.01
C THR A 18 -23.32 1.74 -2.54
N LEU A 19 -23.57 3.05 -2.58
CA LEU A 19 -22.58 4.06 -2.93
C LEU A 19 -21.46 4.18 -1.88
N ALA A 20 -21.76 3.99 -0.59
CA ALA A 20 -20.76 3.99 0.48
C ALA A 20 -19.79 2.77 0.46
N ARG A 21 -20.01 1.80 -0.43
CA ARG A 21 -19.13 0.62 -0.59
C ARG A 21 -18.08 0.77 -1.69
N ILE A 22 -18.08 1.89 -2.42
CA ILE A 22 -17.21 2.13 -3.58
C ILE A 22 -16.21 3.26 -3.30
N GLU A 23 -15.64 3.31 -2.08
CA GLU A 23 -14.56 4.26 -1.76
C GLU A 23 -13.36 3.63 -1.03
N SER A 24 -13.22 2.30 -0.96
CA SER A 24 -12.04 1.68 -0.33
C SER A 24 -11.77 0.20 -0.66
N VAL A 25 -12.00 -0.26 -1.90
CA VAL A 25 -11.60 -1.63 -2.29
C VAL A 25 -10.09 -1.89 -2.18
N GLN A 26 -9.25 -0.86 -1.99
CA GLN A 26 -7.80 -0.98 -1.95
C GLN A 26 -7.17 -0.78 -0.55
N ALA A 27 -7.74 -1.36 0.50
CA ALA A 27 -7.07 -1.41 1.82
C ALA A 27 -6.94 -2.83 2.40
N GLU A 28 -7.66 -3.81 1.85
CA GLU A 28 -7.72 -5.18 2.40
C GLU A 28 -6.87 -6.19 1.60
N ARG A 29 -6.34 -5.84 0.42
CA ARG A 29 -5.57 -6.76 -0.42
C ARG A 29 -4.20 -6.19 -0.75
N CYS A 30 -3.16 -6.92 -0.39
CA CYS A 30 -1.78 -6.59 -0.77
C CYS A 30 -1.65 -6.52 -2.30
N PRO A 31 -0.80 -5.63 -2.85
CA PRO A 31 -0.46 -5.68 -4.26
C PRO A 31 0.07 -7.07 -4.64
N VAL A 32 -0.41 -7.64 -5.75
CA VAL A 32 0.02 -8.98 -6.22
C VAL A 32 0.87 -8.92 -7.49
N LEU A 33 0.84 -7.79 -8.20
CA LEU A 33 1.59 -7.55 -9.42
C LEU A 33 2.36 -6.25 -9.27
N CYS A 34 3.66 -6.29 -9.55
CA CYS A 34 4.53 -5.13 -9.55
C CYS A 34 5.28 -5.01 -10.88
N SER A 35 5.54 -3.78 -11.31
CA SER A 35 6.46 -3.52 -12.43
C SER A 35 7.87 -3.99 -12.06
N ARG A 36 8.71 -4.17 -13.08
CA ARG A 36 10.14 -4.50 -12.92
C ARG A 36 11.03 -3.26 -12.88
N GLU A 37 10.44 -2.08 -12.68
CA GLU A 37 11.20 -0.83 -12.58
C GLU A 37 12.07 -0.83 -11.33
N LEU A 38 13.29 -0.30 -11.44
CA LEU A 38 14.28 -0.26 -10.37
C LEU A 38 14.29 1.11 -9.64
N LEU A 39 13.11 1.59 -9.29
CA LEU A 39 12.92 2.82 -8.52
C LEU A 39 13.05 2.54 -7.02
N ARG A 40 14.29 2.24 -6.60
CA ARG A 40 14.60 1.68 -5.29
C ARG A 40 14.09 2.54 -4.13
N VAL A 41 13.69 1.88 -3.04
CA VAL A 41 13.30 2.52 -1.76
C VAL A 41 13.93 1.83 -0.55
N CYS A 42 14.23 2.59 0.50
CA CYS A 42 14.78 2.07 1.74
C CYS A 42 13.67 1.99 2.81
N GLY A 43 13.43 0.79 3.36
CA GLY A 43 12.49 0.60 4.45
C GLY A 43 13.07 0.89 5.83
N SER A 44 12.19 1.08 6.82
CA SER A 44 12.57 1.27 8.23
C SER A 44 13.34 0.10 8.83
N ASN A 45 13.19 -1.09 8.23
CA ASN A 45 13.95 -2.29 8.55
C ASN A 45 15.37 -2.35 7.94
N GLY A 46 15.81 -1.28 7.26
CA GLY A 46 17.12 -1.24 6.61
C GLY A 46 17.23 -2.11 5.34
N LYS A 47 16.11 -2.66 4.84
CA LYS A 47 16.05 -3.40 3.58
C LYS A 47 15.74 -2.45 2.42
N THR A 48 16.45 -2.66 1.31
CA THR A 48 16.14 -2.00 0.04
C THR A 48 15.11 -2.83 -0.72
N TYR A 49 14.08 -2.17 -1.26
CA TYR A 49 13.10 -2.76 -2.16
C TYR A 49 13.32 -2.17 -3.56
N ASP A 50 13.17 -2.98 -4.61
CA ASP A 50 13.49 -2.56 -5.98
C ASP A 50 12.54 -1.47 -6.50
N ASN A 51 11.31 -1.43 -5.99
CA ASN A 51 10.37 -0.34 -6.22
C ASN A 51 9.37 -0.19 -5.06
N GLU A 52 8.57 0.88 -5.15
CA GLU A 52 7.52 1.21 -4.19
C GLU A 52 6.43 0.13 -4.11
N CYS A 53 6.05 -0.50 -5.23
CA CYS A 53 5.08 -1.59 -5.21
C CYS A 53 5.58 -2.76 -4.35
N LEU A 54 6.83 -3.21 -4.54
CA LEU A 54 7.40 -4.29 -3.73
C LEU A 54 7.55 -3.91 -2.25
N PHE A 55 7.76 -2.62 -1.95
CA PHE A 55 7.73 -2.12 -0.59
C PHE A 55 6.32 -2.22 0.02
N GLU A 56 5.28 -1.84 -0.72
CA GLU A 56 3.88 -1.95 -0.27
C GLU A 56 3.44 -3.41 -0.08
N VAL A 57 3.91 -4.34 -0.92
CA VAL A 57 3.70 -5.79 -0.68
C VAL A 57 4.30 -6.22 0.67
N ALA A 58 5.50 -5.74 0.99
CA ALA A 58 6.14 -6.06 2.26
C ALA A 58 5.45 -5.38 3.45
N LYS A 59 5.00 -4.13 3.28
CA LYS A 59 4.25 -3.38 4.29
C LYS A 59 2.88 -4.00 4.58
N CYS A 60 2.23 -4.56 3.57
CA CYS A 60 1.00 -5.31 3.77
C CYS A 60 1.19 -6.53 4.69
N LYS A 61 2.37 -7.18 4.64
CA LYS A 61 2.73 -8.28 5.56
C LYS A 61 3.26 -7.80 6.91
N ASN A 62 3.76 -6.58 6.97
CA ASN A 62 4.31 -5.96 8.18
C ASN A 62 3.87 -4.49 8.26
N PRO A 63 2.71 -4.20 8.89
CA PRO A 63 2.16 -2.84 8.96
C PRO A 63 3.06 -1.83 9.69
N ALA A 64 4.01 -2.29 10.50
CA ALA A 64 5.00 -1.42 11.16
C ALA A 64 6.13 -0.96 10.22
N LEU A 65 6.21 -1.53 9.01
CA LEU A 65 7.16 -1.10 7.99
C LEU A 65 6.74 0.26 7.42
N TRP A 66 7.65 1.22 7.46
CA TRP A 66 7.47 2.54 6.85
C TRP A 66 8.68 2.87 5.97
N MET A 67 8.47 3.73 4.98
CA MET A 67 9.52 4.09 4.02
C MET A 67 10.46 5.09 4.69
N ARG A 68 11.74 4.74 4.80
CA ARG A 68 12.76 5.63 5.38
C ARG A 68 13.15 6.75 4.43
N TYR A 69 13.43 6.41 3.17
CA TYR A 69 13.70 7.36 2.08
C TYR A 69 13.69 6.64 0.72
N LYS A 70 13.59 7.42 -0.36
CA LYS A 70 13.79 6.93 -1.74
C LYS A 70 15.28 6.64 -2.00
N GLY A 71 15.57 5.57 -2.71
CA GLY A 71 16.91 5.05 -2.98
C GLY A 71 17.29 3.83 -2.14
N ILE A 72 18.52 3.35 -2.32
CA ILE A 72 19.04 2.17 -1.61
C ILE A 72 19.36 2.48 -0.15
N CYS A 73 19.13 1.52 0.74
CA CYS A 73 19.63 1.63 2.10
C CYS A 73 21.16 1.64 2.11
N ARG A 74 21.75 2.72 2.63
CA ARG A 74 23.20 2.82 2.84
C ARG A 74 23.58 1.96 4.05
N LYS A 75 24.37 0.91 3.82
CA LYS A 75 25.13 0.28 4.91
C LYS A 75 26.22 1.26 5.34
N ARG A 76 26.56 1.29 6.63
CA ARG A 76 27.78 1.97 7.05
C ARG A 76 28.92 1.23 6.34
N VAL A 77 29.65 1.92 5.49
CA VAL A 77 30.91 1.39 4.97
C VAL A 77 31.87 1.39 6.17
N SER A 78 32.07 0.23 6.80
CA SER A 78 33.25 0.03 7.63
C SER A 78 34.46 0.10 6.70
N ARG A 79 35.50 0.81 7.13
CA ARG A 79 36.66 1.19 6.31
C ARG A 79 37.38 -0.02 5.70
N GLU A 80 37.16 -1.25 6.19
CA GLU A 80 37.68 -2.50 5.61
C GLU A 80 37.26 -2.77 4.15
N SER A 81 36.14 -2.23 3.64
CA SER A 81 35.65 -2.60 2.30
C SER A 81 36.22 -1.76 1.15
N LEU A 82 37.15 -0.85 1.43
CA LEU A 82 37.76 0.05 0.43
C LEU A 82 38.99 -0.54 -0.28
N HIS A 83 39.38 -1.78 0.03
CA HIS A 83 40.66 -2.36 -0.41
C HIS A 83 40.56 -3.35 -1.59
N LEU A 84 39.49 -3.29 -2.39
CA LEU A 84 39.26 -4.14 -3.57
C LEU A 84 39.24 -3.39 -4.90
N VAL A 85 39.90 -2.22 -4.98
CA VAL A 85 40.22 -1.57 -6.26
C VAL A 85 41.72 -1.31 -6.32
#